data_AF-A0A355A331-F1
#
_entry.id   AF-A0A355A331-F1
#
_cell.length_a   1.000
_cell.length_b   1.000
_cell.length_c   1.000
_cell.angle_alpha   90.00
_cell.angle_beta   90.00
_cell.angle_gamma   90.00
#
_symmetry.space_group_name_H-M   'P 1'
#
loop_
_entity.id
_entity.type
_entity.pdbx_description
1 polymer ?
#
loop_
_entity_poly.entity_id
_entity_poly.type
_entity_poly.pdbx_seq_one_letter_code
_entity_poly.pdbx_strand_id
1 'polypeptide(L)' 'MERVMMKGNEALAEGAIRAGCRFFFGYPITPQNEIPEYMARRMPEVNGVFLQA' A
#
# COMPACT_ATOMS: atom_id res chain seq x y z
N MET A 1 14.99 3.70 -15.07
CA MET A 1 14.26 3.70 -13.78
C MET A 1 15.26 3.99 -12.68
N GLU A 2 14.99 4.98 -11.84
CA GLU A 2 15.81 5.24 -10.66
C GLU A 2 15.62 4.11 -9.64
N ARG A 3 16.69 3.73 -8.93
CA ARG A 3 16.62 2.72 -7.88
C ARG A 3 16.17 3.40 -6.59
N VAL A 4 15.07 2.93 -6.01
CA VAL A 4 14.56 3.43 -4.74
C VAL A 4 14.82 2.38 -3.66
N MET A 5 15.40 2.80 -2.53
CA MET A 5 15.48 1.95 -1.34
C MET A 5 14.14 1.99 -0.63
N MET A 6 13.50 0.83 -0.46
CA MET A 6 12.16 0.71 0.15
C MET A 6 12.13 -0.48 1.10
N LYS A 7 11.23 -0.44 2.10
CA LYS A 7 10.91 -1.63 2.89
C LYS A 7 10.16 -2.66 2.02
N GLY A 8 10.25 -3.95 2.36
CA GLY A 8 9.58 -5.02 1.61
C GLY A 8 8.05 -4.85 1.56
N ASN A 9 7.42 -4.52 2.69
CA ASN A 9 5.98 -4.27 2.78
C ASN A 9 5.53 -3.09 1.90
N GLU A 10 6.30 -2.01 1.88
CA GLU A 10 6.02 -0.85 1.03
C GLU A 10 6.20 -1.18 -0.46
N ALA A 11 7.22 -1.95 -0.80
CA ALA A 11 7.48 -2.39 -2.17
C ALA A 11 6.35 -3.30 -2.69
N LEU A 12 5.82 -4.18 -1.84
CA LEU A 12 4.65 -5.01 -2.15
C LEU A 12 3.42 -4.14 -2.39
N ALA A 13 3.14 -3.19 -1.49
CA ALA A 13 1.99 -2.30 -1.61
C ALA A 13 2.07 -1.44 -2.89
N GLU A 14 3.25 -0.89 -3.17
CA GLU A 14 3.49 -0.12 -4.39
C GLU A 14 3.36 -0.97 -5.66
N GLY A 15 3.86 -2.20 -5.63
CA GLY A 15 3.68 -3.15 -6.73
C GLY A 15 2.21 -3.39 -7.04
N ALA A 16 1.39 -3.60 -6.02
CA ALA A 16 -0.06 -3.78 -6.18
C ALA A 16 -0.74 -2.52 -6.76
N ILE A 17 -0.38 -1.33 -6.29
CA ILE A 17 -0.91 -0.06 -6.82
C ILE A 17 -0.56 0.12 -8.30
N ARG A 18 0.71 -0.14 -8.67
CA ARG A 18 1.19 -0.08 -10.06
C ARG A 18 0.52 -1.12 -10.96
N ALA A 19 0.18 -2.29 -10.41
CA ALA A 19 -0.57 -3.33 -11.12
C ALA A 19 -2.06 -2.99 -11.32
N GLY A 20 -2.55 -1.87 -10.77
CA GLY A 20 -3.93 -1.42 -10.93
C GLY A 20 -4.84 -1.68 -9.73
N CYS A 21 -4.29 -2.07 -8.57
CA CYS A 21 -5.09 -2.17 -7.34
C CYS A 21 -5.66 -0.80 -6.95
N ARG A 22 -6.98 -0.74 -6.72
CA ARG A 22 -7.71 0.48 -6.33
C ARG A 22 -8.58 0.31 -5.09
N PHE A 23 -8.58 -0.87 -4.49
CA PHE A 23 -9.37 -1.16 -3.30
C PHE A 23 -8.52 -1.98 -2.35
N PHE A 24 -8.24 -1.44 -1.17
CA PHE A 24 -7.55 -2.15 -0.11
C PHE A 24 -8.39 -2.11 1.17
N PHE A 25 -8.62 -3.30 1.73
CA PHE A 25 -9.36 -3.51 2.96
C PHE A 25 -8.44 -4.27 3.91
N GLY A 26 -8.12 -3.71 5.07
CA GLY A 26 -7.18 -4.37 5.98
C GLY A 26 -7.20 -3.81 7.38
N TYR A 27 -6.60 -4.55 8.31
CA TYR A 27 -6.42 -4.15 9.70
C TYR A 27 -4.94 -4.21 10.07
N PRO A 28 -4.43 -3.28 10.89
CA PRO A 28 -3.06 -3.36 11.40
C PRO A 28 -2.84 -4.65 12.18
N ILE A 29 -1.94 -5.49 11.69
CA ILE A 29 -1.44 -6.68 12.39
C ILE A 29 0.05 -6.87 12.12
N THR A 30 0.82 -7.15 13.17
CA THR A 30 2.26 -7.39 13.03
C THR A 30 2.52 -8.72 12.30
N PRO A 31 3.55 -8.80 11.44
CA PRO A 31 4.56 -7.79 11.10
C PRO A 31 4.19 -6.91 9.88
N GLN A 32 2.95 -6.96 9.38
CA GLN A 32 2.57 -6.31 8.12
C GLN A 32 1.98 -4.90 8.27
N ASN A 33 2.12 -4.26 9.44
CA ASN A 33 1.52 -2.94 9.75
C ASN A 33 1.84 -1.85 8.72
N GLU A 34 2.98 -1.95 8.03
CA GLU A 34 3.42 -0.96 7.05
C GLU A 34 2.63 -1.06 5.73
N ILE A 35 1.97 -2.20 5.45
CA ILE A 35 1.12 -2.35 4.26
C ILE A 35 -0.12 -1.45 4.36
N PRO A 36 -1.00 -1.56 5.39
CA PRO A 36 -2.15 -0.68 5.51
C PRO A 36 -1.73 0.79 5.68
N GLU A 37 -0.61 1.08 6.35
CA GLU A 37 -0.06 2.44 6.45
C GLU A 37 0.28 3.02 5.05
N TYR A 38 1.01 2.26 4.23
CA TYR A 38 1.39 2.69 2.89
C TYR A 38 0.18 2.83 1.96
N MET A 39 -0.77 1.89 2.04
CA MET A 39 -2.00 1.91 1.26
C MET A 39 -2.90 3.10 1.63
N ALA A 40 -3.06 3.39 2.93
CA ALA A 40 -3.82 4.55 3.39
C ALA A 40 -3.28 5.87 2.80
N ARG A 41 -1.96 6.00 2.70
CA ARG A 41 -1.30 7.17 2.09
C ARG A 41 -1.49 7.24 0.57
N ARG A 42 -1.33 6.11 -0.14
CA ARG A 42 -1.27 6.11 -1.62
C ARG A 42 -2.63 6.02 -2.30
N MET A 43 -3.64 5.44 -1.68
CA MET A 43 -4.96 5.25 -2.30
C MET A 43 -5.59 6.57 -2.82
N PRO A 44 -5.56 7.70 -2.07
CA PRO A 44 -6.07 8.97 -2.58
C PRO A 44 -5.37 9.46 -3.85
N GLU A 45 -4.07 9.19 -4.02
CA GLU A 45 -3.28 9.62 -5.19
C GLU A 45 -3.68 8.89 -6.48
N VAL A 46 -4.29 7.71 -6.35
CA VAL A 46 -4.66 6.84 -7.48
C VAL A 46 -6.18 6.69 -7.65
N ASN A 47 -6.97 7.55 -6.99
CA ASN A 47 -8.43 7.47 -6.93
C ASN A 47 -8.93 6.10 -6.43
N GLY A 48 -8.22 5.52 -5.47
CA GLY A 48 -8.57 4.26 -4.82
C GLY A 48 -9.29 4.44 -3.49
N VAL A 49 -9.73 3.33 -2.92
CA VAL A 49 -10.41 3.25 -1.62
C VAL A 49 -9.53 2.46 -0.66
N PHE A 50 -9.34 3.03 0.52
CA PHE A 50 -8.78 2.36 1.68
C PHE A 50 -9.86 2.23 2.75
N LEU A 51 -10.03 1.02 3.29
CA LEU A 51 -10.89 0.78 4.45
C LEU A 51 -10.11 0.02 5.51
N GLN A 52 -10.21 0.50 6.74
CA GLN A 52 -9.68 -0.17 7.92
C GLN A 52 -10.82 -0.58 8.85
N ALA A 53 -10.75 -1.81 9.38
CA ALA A 53 -11.71 -2.38 10.32
C ALA A 53 -10.98 -3.01 11.49
#